data_AF-A0A9W9JGC1-F1
#
_entry.id   AF-A0A9W9JGC1-F1
#
_cell.length_a   1.000
_cell.length_b   1.000
_cell.length_c   1.000
_cell.angle_alpha   90.00
_cell.angle_beta   90.00
_cell.angle_gamma   90.00
#
_symmetry.space_group_name_H-M   'P 1'
#
loop_
_entity.id
_entity.type
_entity.pdbx_description
1 polymer ?
#
loop_
_entity_poly.entity_id
_entity_poly.type
_entity_poly.pdbx_seq_one_letter_code
_entity_poly.pdbx_strand_id
1 'polypeptide(L)'
;MDLDSAPASVETDASDDNDDCPVVAAVPDFSAQETEINAVRDMLGRYTYLTLLDFRTTPLNEFDRSQALAFPTLFPIGATEYTLPRMRFVTYKHYARHLMKHESGRFARHPRFRYVVFNTIMRHRASKSSGFYVRRFADRPEISLNQ
;
A
#
# COMPACT_ATOMS: atom_id res chain seq x y z
N MET A 1 -17.37 2.23 89.82
CA MET A 1 -18.22 3.37 89.42
C MET A 1 -18.93 2.95 88.16
N ASP A 2 -20.23 2.64 88.34
CA ASP A 2 -21.37 3.12 87.54
C ASP A 2 -21.30 2.91 86.01
N LEU A 3 -22.08 1.96 85.44
CA LEU A 3 -23.51 2.02 85.06
C LEU A 3 -23.77 2.77 83.74
N ASP A 4 -24.66 2.14 82.94
CA ASP A 4 -25.48 2.68 81.84
C ASP A 4 -24.83 2.70 80.44
N SER A 5 -25.48 2.43 79.29
CA SER A 5 -26.81 1.94 78.89
C SER A 5 -26.72 1.53 77.39
N ALA A 6 -27.58 0.63 76.91
CA ALA A 6 -27.72 0.23 75.49
C ALA A 6 -28.42 1.33 74.64
N PRO A 7 -28.74 1.21 73.31
CA PRO A 7 -28.67 0.04 72.43
C PRO A 7 -28.22 0.27 70.96
N ALA A 8 -28.21 -0.84 70.23
CA ALA A 8 -28.00 -1.02 68.81
C ALA A 8 -28.79 -0.07 67.89
N SER A 9 -28.10 0.45 66.88
CA SER A 9 -28.68 0.79 65.57
C SER A 9 -28.11 -0.18 64.56
N VAL A 10 -28.93 -1.17 64.20
CA VAL A 10 -28.79 -1.99 63.01
C VAL A 10 -28.99 -1.05 61.82
N GLU A 11 -27.93 -0.78 61.08
CA GLU A 11 -28.07 -0.38 59.69
C GLU A 11 -27.52 -1.52 58.84
N THR A 12 -28.45 -2.10 58.10
CA THR A 12 -28.31 -3.20 57.17
C THR A 12 -27.27 -2.85 56.10
N ASP A 13 -26.18 -3.61 56.10
CA ASP A 13 -25.22 -3.60 55.01
C ASP A 13 -25.93 -4.03 53.72
N ALA A 14 -25.68 -3.24 52.68
CA ALA A 14 -26.52 -3.12 51.49
C ALA A 14 -26.75 -4.45 50.77
N SER A 15 -27.98 -4.60 50.31
CA SER A 15 -28.41 -5.61 49.34
C SER A 15 -27.54 -5.60 48.09
N ASP A 16 -27.10 -6.80 47.74
CA ASP A 16 -26.63 -7.26 46.44
C ASP A 16 -27.64 -6.89 45.34
N ASP A 17 -27.48 -5.71 44.74
CA ASP A 17 -28.08 -5.38 43.45
C ASP A 17 -27.00 -5.51 42.39
N ASN A 18 -27.10 -6.60 41.64
CA ASN A 18 -26.41 -6.83 40.39
C ASN A 18 -26.79 -5.70 39.42
N ASP A 19 -26.00 -4.63 39.42
CA ASP A 19 -26.13 -3.54 38.45
C ASP A 19 -25.48 -4.02 37.14
N ASP A 20 -26.30 -4.71 36.35
CA ASP A 20 -25.99 -5.18 35.01
C ASP A 20 -25.69 -3.94 34.14
N CYS A 21 -24.43 -3.53 34.10
CA CYS A 21 -23.97 -2.42 33.26
C CYS A 21 -24.33 -2.78 31.81
N PRO A 22 -25.27 -2.08 31.13
CA PRO A 22 -25.56 -2.43 29.76
C PRO A 22 -24.29 -2.16 28.94
N VAL A 23 -23.78 -3.20 28.29
CA VAL A 23 -22.73 -3.05 27.28
C VAL A 23 -23.33 -2.21 26.16
N VAL A 24 -23.09 -0.90 26.22
CA VAL A 24 -23.50 0.03 25.17
C VAL A 24 -22.67 -0.32 23.94
N ALA A 25 -23.23 -1.14 23.07
CA ALA A 25 -22.73 -1.30 21.73
C ALA A 25 -22.88 0.05 21.02
N ALA A 26 -21.78 0.60 20.53
CA ALA A 26 -21.80 1.75 19.62
C ALA A 26 -22.38 1.30 18.28
N VAL A 27 -23.71 1.15 18.22
CA VAL A 27 -24.43 0.98 16.97
C VAL A 27 -24.41 2.35 16.29
N PRO A 28 -23.76 2.49 15.12
CA PRO A 28 -23.86 3.72 14.35
C PRO A 28 -25.33 3.96 14.02
N ASP A 29 -25.83 5.16 14.30
CA ASP A 29 -27.16 5.55 13.87
C ASP A 29 -27.19 5.54 12.33
N PHE A 30 -28.04 4.68 11.75
CA PHE A 30 -28.22 4.58 10.30
C PHE A 30 -29.22 5.60 9.77
N SER A 31 -29.89 6.36 10.65
CA SER A 31 -30.64 7.52 10.23
C SER A 31 -29.66 8.67 10.01
N ALA A 32 -29.11 8.73 8.81
CA ALA A 32 -28.31 9.87 8.40
C ALA A 32 -29.23 11.10 8.41
N GLN A 33 -29.30 11.78 9.56
CA GLN A 33 -29.99 13.05 9.64
C GLN A 33 -29.32 13.94 8.61
N GLU A 34 -30.11 14.46 7.66
CA GLU A 34 -29.60 15.28 6.54
C GLU A 34 -28.70 16.42 7.05
N THR A 35 -28.91 16.87 8.29
CA THR A 35 -28.07 17.82 9.03
C THR A 35 -26.60 17.39 9.15
N GLU A 36 -26.29 16.13 9.44
CA GLU A 36 -24.90 15.66 9.55
C GLU A 36 -24.25 15.52 8.17
N ILE A 37 -24.97 14.99 7.18
CA ILE A 37 -24.50 14.94 5.79
C ILE A 37 -24.22 16.35 5.27
N ASN A 38 -25.10 17.29 5.56
CA ASN A 38 -24.95 18.68 5.14
C ASN A 38 -23.79 19.37 5.88
N ALA A 39 -23.55 19.07 7.17
CA ALA A 39 -22.39 19.55 7.91
C ALA A 39 -21.06 19.00 7.34
N VAL A 40 -21.02 17.70 7.01
CA VAL A 40 -19.86 17.10 6.33
C VAL A 40 -19.68 17.70 4.94
N ARG A 41 -20.77 17.98 4.20
CA ARG A 41 -20.74 18.61 2.88
C ARG A 41 -20.29 20.06 2.94
N ASP A 42 -20.61 20.79 4.00
CA ASP A 42 -20.15 22.17 4.24
C ASP A 42 -18.66 22.18 4.63
N MET A 43 -18.22 21.24 5.47
CA MET A 43 -16.78 21.00 5.73
C MET A 43 -16.03 20.59 4.45
N LEU A 44 -16.64 19.77 3.61
CA LEU A 44 -16.12 19.37 2.30
C LEU A 44 -16.35 20.43 1.22
N GLY A 45 -17.10 21.51 1.49
CA GLY A 45 -17.37 22.61 0.56
C GLY A 45 -16.10 23.34 0.12
N ARG A 46 -14.97 23.09 0.79
CA ARG A 46 -13.63 23.54 0.40
C ARG A 46 -12.82 22.52 -0.39
N TYR A 47 -13.19 21.25 -0.35
CA TYR A 47 -12.61 20.21 -1.17
C TYR A 47 -13.54 20.03 -2.37
N THR A 48 -13.21 20.73 -3.46
CA THR A 48 -13.66 20.34 -4.81
C THR A 48 -13.54 18.82 -4.89
N TYR A 49 -14.69 18.15 -5.03
CA TYR A 49 -14.84 16.73 -5.34
C TYR A 49 -13.53 16.12 -5.84
N LEU A 50 -12.96 15.18 -5.07
CA LEU A 50 -11.81 14.42 -5.58
C LEU A 50 -12.34 13.60 -6.75
N THR A 51 -12.23 14.13 -7.97
CA THR A 51 -12.47 13.35 -9.17
C THR A 51 -11.54 12.16 -9.10
N LEU A 52 -12.11 10.97 -9.21
CA LEU A 52 -11.33 9.79 -9.48
C LEU A 52 -10.47 10.12 -10.71
N LEU A 53 -9.15 9.96 -10.60
CA LEU A 53 -8.27 10.22 -11.74
C LEU A 53 -8.73 9.33 -12.90
N ASP A 54 -8.80 9.92 -14.09
CA ASP A 54 -9.24 9.22 -15.28
C ASP A 54 -8.42 7.94 -15.49
N PHE A 55 -9.10 6.82 -15.70
CA PHE A 55 -8.45 5.54 -15.92
C PHE A 55 -7.88 5.54 -17.32
N ARG A 56 -6.56 5.55 -17.40
CA ARG A 56 -5.87 5.46 -18.69
C ARG A 56 -6.22 4.13 -19.37
N THR A 57 -6.88 4.22 -20.52
CA THR A 57 -7.25 3.07 -21.39
C THR A 57 -6.09 2.52 -22.21
N THR A 58 -5.00 3.29 -22.37
CA THR A 58 -3.83 2.82 -23.10
C THR A 58 -3.09 1.75 -22.29
N PRO A 59 -2.83 0.57 -22.87
CA PRO A 59 -2.18 -0.54 -22.18
C PRO A 59 -0.82 -0.08 -21.66
N LEU A 60 -0.58 -0.34 -20.39
CA LEU A 60 0.64 0.06 -19.73
C LEU A 60 1.70 -1.01 -19.95
N ASN A 61 2.74 -0.65 -20.71
CA ASN A 61 3.93 -1.49 -20.79
C ASN A 61 4.64 -1.48 -19.43
N GLU A 62 4.76 -2.64 -18.79
CA GLU A 62 5.47 -2.78 -17.52
C GLU A 62 6.98 -2.45 -17.64
N PHE A 63 7.53 -2.52 -18.86
CA PHE A 63 8.95 -2.28 -19.14
C PHE A 63 9.28 -0.81 -19.43
N ASP A 64 8.28 0.03 -19.71
CA ASP A 64 8.46 1.48 -19.90
C ASP A 64 8.18 2.28 -18.63
N ARG A 65 7.68 1.64 -17.56
CA ARG A 65 7.41 2.36 -16.32
C ARG A 65 8.70 2.75 -15.60
N SER A 66 8.69 4.00 -15.17
CA SER A 66 9.69 4.59 -14.30
C SER A 66 9.69 3.90 -12.93
N GLN A 67 10.83 3.31 -12.54
CA GLN A 67 11.08 2.79 -11.19
C GLN A 67 11.02 3.90 -10.13
N ALA A 68 11.29 5.15 -10.51
CA ALA A 68 11.19 6.30 -9.63
C ALA A 68 9.76 6.51 -9.13
N LEU A 69 8.75 6.32 -10.00
CA LEU A 69 7.34 6.42 -9.59
C LEU A 69 6.93 5.31 -8.61
N ALA A 70 7.51 4.12 -8.72
CA ALA A 70 7.23 3.00 -7.81
C ALA A 70 7.92 3.15 -6.44
N PHE A 71 9.01 3.91 -6.38
CA PHE A 71 9.83 4.09 -5.17
C PHE A 71 10.20 5.57 -4.95
N PRO A 72 9.23 6.45 -4.66
CA PRO A 72 9.46 7.88 -4.52
C PRO A 72 10.48 8.21 -3.41
N THR A 73 10.57 7.38 -2.37
CA THR A 73 11.56 7.53 -1.28
C THR A 73 13.00 7.22 -1.72
N LEU A 74 13.16 6.34 -2.72
CA LEU A 74 14.47 5.98 -3.28
C LEU A 74 14.90 6.94 -4.39
N PHE A 75 13.91 7.47 -5.12
CA PHE A 75 14.11 8.36 -6.27
C PHE A 75 13.35 9.68 -6.09
N PRO A 76 13.74 10.53 -5.11
CA PRO A 76 13.00 11.75 -4.79
C PRO A 76 12.94 12.75 -5.97
N ILE A 77 13.97 12.77 -6.82
CA ILE A 77 14.06 13.67 -7.98
C ILE A 77 13.74 12.92 -9.29
N GLY A 78 13.70 11.58 -9.26
CA GLY A 78 13.53 10.74 -10.47
C GLY A 78 14.72 10.75 -11.44
N ALA A 79 15.73 11.61 -11.27
CA ALA A 79 16.86 11.77 -12.19
C ALA A 79 17.74 10.51 -12.36
N THR A 80 17.68 9.55 -11.43
CA THR A 80 18.47 8.32 -11.49
C THR A 80 17.75 7.17 -12.18
N GLU A 81 16.57 7.40 -12.77
CA GLU A 81 15.78 6.41 -13.51
C GLU A 81 16.56 5.69 -14.63
N TYR A 82 16.26 4.41 -14.87
CA TYR A 82 16.96 3.63 -15.91
C TYR A 82 16.55 4.03 -17.33
N THR A 83 15.28 4.38 -17.55
CA THR A 83 14.73 4.74 -18.87
C THR A 83 15.14 6.13 -19.34
N LEU A 84 15.74 6.96 -18.49
CA LEU A 84 16.19 8.29 -18.88
C LEU A 84 17.33 8.22 -19.90
N PRO A 85 17.36 9.11 -20.90
CA PRO A 85 18.46 9.23 -21.84
C PRO A 85 19.79 9.48 -21.10
N ARG A 86 20.84 8.75 -21.48
CA ARG A 86 22.18 8.87 -20.88
C ARG A 86 23.24 8.99 -21.96
N MET A 87 24.28 9.78 -21.71
CA MET A 87 25.41 9.93 -22.64
C MET A 87 26.18 8.61 -22.86
N ARG A 88 26.17 7.71 -21.87
CA ARG A 88 26.83 6.40 -21.95
C ARG A 88 25.79 5.31 -21.79
N PHE A 89 25.87 4.29 -22.63
CA PHE A 89 25.07 3.09 -22.48
C PHE A 89 25.48 2.36 -21.20
N VAL A 90 24.50 2.05 -20.34
CA VAL A 90 24.70 1.29 -19.11
C VAL A 90 23.73 0.13 -19.11
N THR A 91 24.25 -1.09 -19.05
CA THR A 91 23.39 -2.27 -18.92
C THR A 91 22.64 -2.26 -17.59
N TYR A 92 21.40 -2.74 -17.58
CA TYR A 92 20.59 -2.87 -16.36
C TYR A 92 21.32 -3.51 -15.17
N LYS A 93 22.15 -4.54 -15.39
CA LYS A 93 22.96 -5.19 -14.34
C LYS A 93 23.97 -4.23 -13.69
N HIS A 94 24.61 -3.36 -14.48
CA HIS A 94 25.54 -2.36 -13.97
C HIS A 94 24.81 -1.24 -13.23
N TYR A 95 23.68 -0.80 -13.78
CA TYR A 95 22.77 0.14 -13.12
C TYR A 95 22.31 -0.36 -11.75
N ALA A 96 21.75 -1.57 -11.70
CA ALA A 96 21.29 -2.22 -10.47
C ALA A 96 22.42 -2.35 -9.44
N ARG A 97 23.62 -2.75 -9.87
CA ARG A 97 24.79 -2.83 -8.98
C ARG A 97 25.16 -1.46 -8.40
N HIS A 98 25.12 -0.41 -9.21
CA HIS A 98 25.41 0.94 -8.76
C HIS A 98 24.42 1.39 -7.69
N LEU A 99 23.11 1.17 -7.89
CA LEU A 99 22.10 1.49 -6.89
C LEU A 99 22.28 0.69 -5.59
N MET A 100 22.56 -0.61 -5.69
CA MET A 100 22.80 -1.45 -4.52
C MET A 100 24.04 -1.05 -3.72
N LYS A 101 25.03 -0.42 -4.37
CA LYS A 101 26.26 0.11 -3.75
C LYS A 101 26.19 1.61 -3.43
N HIS A 102 25.02 2.22 -3.59
CA HIS A 102 24.86 3.65 -3.33
C HIS A 102 25.28 3.99 -1.90
N GLU A 103 25.98 5.11 -1.73
CA GLU A 103 26.62 5.52 -0.47
C GLU A 103 25.65 5.57 0.71
N SER A 104 24.45 6.10 0.49
CA SER A 104 23.42 6.16 1.53
C SER A 104 22.85 4.80 1.95
N GLY A 105 23.17 3.71 1.22
CA GLY A 105 22.66 2.36 1.46
C GLY A 105 21.14 2.21 1.30
N ARG A 106 20.41 3.26 0.92
CA ARG A 106 18.93 3.29 0.94
C ARG A 106 18.31 2.22 0.06
N PHE A 107 18.88 2.00 -1.14
CA PHE A 107 18.42 1.00 -2.10
C PHE A 107 18.65 -0.41 -1.58
N ALA A 108 19.83 -0.65 -0.99
CA ALA A 108 20.10 -1.90 -0.35
C ALA A 108 19.15 -2.10 0.83
N ARG A 109 18.91 -1.12 1.70
CA ARG A 109 18.06 -1.33 2.90
C ARG A 109 16.57 -1.42 2.61
N HIS A 110 16.10 -1.00 1.44
CA HIS A 110 14.68 -0.99 1.12
C HIS A 110 14.10 -2.42 1.00
N PRO A 111 12.99 -2.73 1.71
CA PRO A 111 12.48 -4.09 1.83
C PRO A 111 12.04 -4.71 0.50
N ARG A 112 11.57 -3.90 -0.44
CA ARG A 112 11.01 -4.38 -1.72
C ARG A 112 11.94 -4.19 -2.92
N PHE A 113 12.91 -3.27 -2.83
CA PHE A 113 13.66 -2.85 -4.02
C PHE A 113 14.54 -3.98 -4.57
N ARG A 114 15.20 -4.75 -3.68
CA ARG A 114 16.02 -5.91 -4.03
C ARG A 114 15.27 -6.94 -4.87
N TYR A 115 14.03 -7.23 -4.46
CA TYR A 115 13.18 -8.20 -5.14
C TYR A 115 12.71 -7.70 -6.49
N VAL A 116 12.38 -6.40 -6.60
CA VAL A 116 12.05 -5.81 -7.91
C VAL A 116 13.22 -5.92 -8.86
N VAL A 117 14.42 -5.50 -8.46
CA VAL A 117 15.63 -5.62 -9.28
C VAL A 117 15.89 -7.06 -9.70
N PHE A 118 15.78 -8.00 -8.76
CA PHE A 118 15.97 -9.43 -9.04
C PHE A 118 14.94 -9.94 -10.06
N ASN A 119 13.66 -9.65 -9.84
CA ASN A 119 12.57 -10.07 -10.71
C ASN A 119 12.74 -9.49 -12.11
N THR A 120 13.11 -8.22 -12.23
CA THR A 120 13.39 -7.59 -13.52
C THR A 120 14.51 -8.31 -14.26
N ILE A 121 15.62 -8.63 -13.58
CA ILE A 121 16.72 -9.40 -14.18
C ILE A 121 16.26 -10.79 -14.64
N MET A 122 15.49 -11.50 -13.82
CA MET A 122 15.01 -12.84 -14.16
C MET A 122 14.04 -12.83 -15.33
N ARG A 123 13.11 -11.87 -15.38
CA ARG A 123 12.22 -11.69 -16.53
C ARG A 123 13.00 -11.41 -17.81
N HIS A 124 13.98 -10.51 -17.78
CA HIS A 124 14.83 -10.27 -18.96
C HIS A 124 15.55 -11.54 -19.45
N ARG A 125 15.96 -12.44 -18.55
CA ARG A 125 16.56 -13.73 -18.94
C ARG A 125 15.53 -14.67 -19.55
N ALA A 126 14.34 -14.76 -18.95
CA ALA A 126 13.24 -15.58 -19.45
C ALA A 126 12.80 -15.10 -20.84
N SER A 127 12.58 -13.81 -21.05
CA SER A 127 12.20 -13.23 -22.35
C SER A 127 13.22 -13.50 -23.45
N LYS A 128 14.52 -13.49 -23.13
CA LYS A 128 15.57 -13.86 -24.09
C LYS A 128 15.49 -15.33 -24.48
N SER A 129 15.25 -16.20 -23.51
CA SER A 129 15.16 -17.65 -23.72
C SER A 129 13.91 -18.02 -24.50
N SER A 130 12.76 -17.41 -24.17
CA SER A 130 11.51 -17.62 -24.92
C SER A 130 11.59 -17.06 -26.33
N GLY A 131 12.15 -15.87 -26.53
CA GLY A 131 12.35 -15.29 -27.86
C GLY A 131 13.23 -16.16 -28.75
N PHE A 132 14.29 -16.76 -28.21
CA PHE A 132 15.11 -17.74 -28.92
C PHE A 132 14.30 -18.96 -29.34
N TYR A 133 13.48 -19.51 -28.42
CA TYR A 133 12.62 -20.65 -28.71
C TYR A 133 11.61 -20.33 -29.82
N VAL A 134 10.86 -19.22 -29.70
CA VAL A 134 9.89 -18.79 -30.72
C VAL A 134 10.56 -18.62 -32.08
N ARG A 135 11.72 -17.96 -32.15
CA ARG A 135 12.42 -17.77 -33.44
C ARG A 135 12.92 -19.08 -34.04
N ARG A 136 13.40 -20.03 -33.21
CA ARG A 136 13.92 -21.32 -33.69
C ARG A 136 12.82 -22.23 -34.24
N PHE A 137 11.62 -22.11 -33.71
CA PHE A 137 10.50 -22.97 -34.06
C PHE A 137 9.41 -22.24 -34.87
N ALA A 138 9.67 -21.01 -35.31
CA ALA A 138 8.73 -20.19 -36.08
C ALA A 138 8.25 -20.88 -37.37
N ASP A 139 9.10 -21.71 -37.99
CA ASP A 139 8.78 -22.44 -39.21
C ASP A 139 7.96 -23.72 -38.95
N ARG A 140 7.66 -24.05 -37.69
CA ARG A 140 6.86 -25.23 -37.34
C ARG A 140 5.38 -24.86 -37.20
N PRO A 141 4.50 -25.35 -38.09
CA PRO A 141 3.08 -25.00 -38.07
C PRO A 141 2.33 -25.48 -36.82
N GLU A 142 2.90 -26.45 -36.08
CA GLU A 142 2.33 -27.00 -34.85
C GLU A 142 2.34 -26.04 -33.66
N ILE A 143 3.17 -25.00 -33.70
CA ILE A 143 3.32 -24.03 -32.60
C ILE A 143 3.01 -22.59 -33.00
N SER A 144 2.81 -22.31 -34.29
CA SER A 144 2.30 -21.03 -34.78
C SER A 144 0.78 -21.05 -34.71
N LEU A 145 0.18 -20.15 -33.91
CA LEU A 145 -1.25 -19.90 -33.96
C LEU A 145 -1.56 -19.20 -35.30
N ASN A 146 -1.91 -19.98 -36.32
CA ASN A 146 -2.49 -19.46 -37.55
C ASN A 146 -3.89 -18.94 -37.21
N GLN A 147 -4.05 -17.61 -37.21
CA GLN A 147 -5.35 -16.94 -37.17
C GLN A 147 -5.70 -16.44 -38.57
#